data_AF-A0A6B3EC88-F1
#
_entry.id   AF-A0A6B3EC88-F1
#
_cell.length_a   1.000
_cell.length_b   1.000
_cell.length_c   1.000
_cell.angle_alpha   90.00
_cell.angle_beta   90.00
_cell.angle_gamma   90.00
#
_symmetry.space_group_name_H-M   'P 1'
#
loop_
_entity.id
_entity.type
_entity.pdbx_description
1 polymer ?
#
loop_
_entity_poly.entity_id
_entity_poly.type
_entity_poly.pdbx_seq_one_letter_code
_entity_poly.pdbx_strand_id
1 'polypeptide(L)'
;MPFFEFRQNNSGGGFDFQPDAGISVHVIVEADDAAEANQRAEAIGLYFDGVDKGWDCGCCGDRWYEAWANEGDDVPSIYGTPLDDYEPTIYWMKDGAPNAYVHYKDGRVVPALKGPRSVRKERW
;
A
#
# COMPACT_ATOMS: atom_id res chain seq x y z
N MET A 1 -13.58 -12.93 3.81
CA MET A 1 -12.13 -13.04 4.06
C MET A 1 -11.65 -11.63 4.33
N PRO A 2 -10.82 -11.40 5.35
CA PRO A 2 -10.34 -10.08 5.70
C PRO A 2 -9.38 -9.48 4.64
N PHE A 3 -9.30 -8.16 4.66
CA PHE A 3 -8.34 -7.35 3.94
C PHE A 3 -7.39 -6.69 4.94
N PHE A 4 -6.09 -6.82 4.71
CA PHE A 4 -5.05 -6.27 5.58
C PHE A 4 -4.31 -5.15 4.85
N GLU A 5 -4.24 -3.98 5.47
CA GLU A 5 -3.52 -2.83 4.95
C GLU A 5 -2.04 -2.88 5.35
N PHE A 6 -1.16 -2.77 4.37
CA PHE A 6 0.26 -2.48 4.55
C PHE A 6 0.51 -1.06 4.05
N ARG A 7 0.94 -0.16 4.94
CA ARG A 7 1.22 1.24 4.64
C ARG A 7 2.70 1.54 4.78
N GLN A 8 3.28 2.15 3.76
CA GLN A 8 4.69 2.56 3.78
C GLN A 8 4.99 3.57 4.90
N ASN A 9 6.00 3.27 5.71
CA ASN A 9 6.68 4.25 6.54
C ASN A 9 7.55 5.16 5.67
N ASN A 10 7.28 6.47 5.72
CA ASN A 10 7.95 7.46 4.89
C ASN A 10 8.87 8.40 5.68
N SER A 11 9.27 8.03 6.90
CA SER A 11 10.12 8.85 7.76
C SER A 11 11.49 9.19 7.12
N GLY A 12 11.93 8.39 6.13
CA GLY A 12 13.13 8.64 5.32
C GLY A 12 12.93 9.59 4.12
N GLY A 13 11.73 10.12 3.89
CA GLY A 13 11.46 11.16 2.89
C GLY A 13 11.00 10.67 1.51
N GLY A 14 10.53 9.42 1.38
CA GLY A 14 10.07 8.88 0.11
C GLY A 14 9.12 7.69 0.25
N PHE A 15 8.54 7.29 -0.88
CA PHE A 15 7.72 6.10 -1.07
C PHE A 15 8.29 5.31 -2.24
N ASP A 16 8.18 3.99 -2.17
CA ASP A 16 8.58 3.07 -3.23
C ASP A 16 7.36 2.82 -4.12
N PHE A 17 7.57 2.89 -5.44
CA PHE A 17 6.53 2.69 -6.43
C PHE A 17 6.97 1.62 -7.42
N GLN A 18 6.25 0.51 -7.44
CA GLN A 18 6.45 -0.56 -8.40
C GLN A 18 5.09 -0.99 -8.96
N PRO A 19 4.54 -0.24 -9.95
CA PRO A 19 3.23 -0.51 -10.51
C PRO A 19 3.06 -1.93 -11.07
N ASP A 20 4.13 -2.50 -11.64
CA ASP A 20 4.13 -3.85 -12.21
C ASP A 20 3.96 -4.92 -11.12
N ALA A 21 4.43 -4.66 -9.91
CA ALA A 21 4.24 -5.50 -8.73
C ALA A 21 2.98 -5.12 -7.92
N GLY A 22 2.25 -4.07 -8.32
CA GLY A 22 1.13 -3.54 -7.54
C GLY A 22 1.56 -2.96 -6.19
N ILE A 23 2.68 -2.22 -6.16
CA ILE A 23 3.18 -1.54 -4.96
C ILE A 23 3.02 -0.03 -5.12
N SER A 24 2.33 0.58 -4.15
CA SER A 24 2.19 2.02 -3.97
C SER A 24 2.27 2.36 -2.47
N VAL A 25 1.82 3.54 -2.04
CA VAL A 25 1.82 3.95 -0.62
C VAL A 25 1.13 2.90 0.25
N HIS A 26 -0.03 2.42 -0.21
CA HIS A 26 -0.81 1.38 0.45
C HIS A 26 -0.85 0.13 -0.42
N VAL A 27 -0.68 -1.02 0.21
CA VAL A 27 -0.88 -2.35 -0.39
C VAL A 27 -1.87 -3.06 0.50
N ILE A 28 -3.00 -3.47 -0.08
CA ILE A 28 -4.08 -4.11 0.66
C ILE A 28 -4.15 -5.57 0.19
N VAL A 29 -4.05 -6.52 1.11
CA VAL A 29 -3.99 -7.95 0.80
C VAL A 29 -5.22 -8.65 1.36
N GLU A 30 -5.98 -9.31 0.50
CA GLU A 30 -7.05 -10.23 0.92
C GLU A 30 -6.44 -11.56 1.36
N ALA A 31 -6.69 -12.02 2.59
CA ALA A 31 -6.14 -13.26 3.14
C ALA A 31 -7.12 -13.88 4.18
N ASP A 32 -6.87 -15.10 4.63
CA ASP A 32 -7.67 -15.74 5.70
C ASP A 32 -7.35 -15.16 7.07
N ASP A 33 -6.09 -14.81 7.30
CA ASP A 33 -5.57 -14.24 8.54
C ASP A 33 -4.32 -13.38 8.30
N ALA A 34 -3.82 -12.75 9.37
CA ALA A 34 -2.67 -11.85 9.31
C ALA A 34 -1.36 -12.59 8.93
N ALA A 35 -1.22 -13.87 9.30
CA ALA A 35 -0.03 -14.64 8.98
C ALA A 35 0.04 -14.95 7.48
N GLU A 36 -1.08 -15.35 6.88
CA GLU A 36 -1.19 -15.48 5.41
C GLU A 36 -0.98 -14.11 4.73
N ALA A 37 -1.55 -13.03 5.28
CA ALA A 37 -1.38 -11.69 4.71
C ALA A 37 0.11 -11.28 4.67
N ASN A 38 0.85 -11.50 5.75
CA ASN A 38 2.29 -11.19 5.84
C ASN A 38 3.10 -12.00 4.83
N GLN A 39 2.86 -13.32 4.73
CA GLN A 39 3.52 -14.18 3.75
C GLN A 39 3.27 -13.72 2.31
N ARG A 40 2.05 -13.27 2.02
CA ARG A 40 1.68 -12.78 0.69
C ARG A 40 2.26 -11.40 0.41
N ALA A 41 2.31 -10.51 1.40
CA ALA A 41 3.01 -9.24 1.31
C ALA A 41 4.50 -9.45 0.97
N GLU A 42 5.18 -10.38 1.63
CA GLU A 42 6.56 -10.73 1.30
C GLU A 42 6.70 -11.28 -0.13
N ALA A 43 5.76 -12.13 -0.58
CA ALA A 43 5.75 -12.66 -1.94
C ALA A 43 5.54 -11.56 -3.03
N ILE A 44 4.86 -10.46 -2.69
CA ILE A 44 4.72 -9.28 -3.54
C ILE A 44 6.04 -8.49 -3.60
N GLY A 45 6.90 -8.61 -2.58
CA GLY A 45 8.17 -7.91 -2.45
C GLY A 45 8.23 -6.91 -1.29
N LEU A 46 7.23 -6.90 -0.41
CA LEU A 46 7.33 -6.18 0.87
C LEU A 46 8.31 -6.94 1.78
N TYR A 47 8.80 -6.24 2.80
CA TYR A 47 9.76 -6.79 3.76
C TYR A 47 9.57 -6.07 5.09
N PHE A 48 9.81 -6.77 6.19
CA PHE A 48 9.54 -6.27 7.55
C PHE A 48 10.81 -6.07 8.39
N ASP A 49 11.99 -6.26 7.76
CA ASP A 49 13.31 -6.29 8.39
C ASP A 49 14.33 -5.47 7.58
N GLY A 50 13.87 -4.37 6.97
CA GLY A 50 14.69 -3.49 6.14
C GLY A 50 15.84 -2.82 6.90
N VAL A 51 15.65 -2.46 8.16
CA VAL A 51 16.70 -1.89 9.02
C VAL A 51 17.78 -2.93 9.30
N ASP A 52 17.39 -4.14 9.70
CA ASP A 52 18.31 -5.22 10.02
C ASP A 52 19.12 -5.66 8.79
N LYS A 53 18.49 -5.62 7.60
CA LYS A 53 19.15 -5.88 6.31
C LYS A 53 19.96 -4.70 5.77
N GLY A 54 19.89 -3.52 6.41
CA GLY A 54 20.55 -2.30 5.97
C GLY A 54 19.96 -1.66 4.71
N TRP A 55 18.72 -2.01 4.37
CA TRP A 55 17.95 -1.42 3.27
C TRP A 55 17.26 -0.11 3.67
N ASP A 56 16.82 0.00 4.92
CA ASP A 56 16.17 1.19 5.47
C ASP A 56 17.07 1.97 6.45
N CYS A 57 16.74 3.25 6.70
CA CYS A 57 17.44 4.00 7.74
C CYS A 57 17.15 3.39 9.10
N GLY A 58 18.17 2.92 9.81
CA GLY A 58 18.04 2.51 11.21
C GLY A 58 17.52 3.61 12.15
N CYS A 59 17.57 4.87 11.72
CA CYS A 59 16.98 6.01 12.42
C CYS A 59 15.46 6.18 12.19
N CYS A 60 14.95 5.72 11.05
CA CYS A 60 13.58 5.93 10.60
C CYS A 60 12.69 4.71 10.85
N GLY A 61 13.29 3.53 10.99
CA GLY A 61 12.58 2.25 11.05
C GLY A 61 12.34 1.64 9.66
N ASP A 62 11.78 0.44 9.66
CA ASP A 62 11.46 -0.32 8.45
C ASP A 62 10.41 0.38 7.58
N ARG A 63 10.46 0.13 6.27
CA ARG A 63 9.50 0.63 5.30
C ARG A 63 8.11 0.03 5.48
N TRP A 64 8.04 -1.25 5.80
CA TRP A 64 6.79 -1.96 6.03
C TRP A 64 6.81 -2.64 7.38
N TYR A 65 5.63 -2.88 7.94
CA TYR A 65 5.44 -3.58 9.19
C TYR A 65 4.45 -4.72 8.99
N GLU A 66 4.64 -5.79 9.76
CA GLU A 66 3.72 -6.94 9.77
C GLU A 66 2.31 -6.50 10.20
N ALA A 67 1.32 -7.11 9.57
CA ALA A 67 -0.07 -7.02 10.02
C ALA A 67 -0.30 -7.88 11.26
N TRP A 68 -1.20 -7.41 12.13
CA TRP A 68 -1.57 -8.05 13.39
C TRP A 68 -2.92 -8.75 13.26
N ALA A 69 -3.19 -9.73 14.12
CA ALA A 69 -4.36 -10.61 14.02
C ALA A 69 -5.72 -9.88 14.02
N ASN A 70 -5.78 -8.63 14.53
CA ASN A 70 -6.99 -7.83 14.64
C ASN A 70 -7.06 -6.65 13.66
N GLU A 71 -6.20 -6.62 12.63
CA GLU A 71 -6.14 -5.54 11.63
C GLU A 71 -6.82 -5.90 10.30
N GLY A 72 -7.51 -7.03 10.24
CA GLY A 72 -8.25 -7.46 9.06
C GLY A 72 -9.63 -6.82 9.00
N ASP A 73 -9.94 -6.13 7.90
CA ASP A 73 -11.25 -5.52 7.63
C ASP A 73 -12.09 -6.35 6.65
N ASP A 74 -13.43 -6.28 6.74
CA ASP A 74 -14.35 -7.04 5.87
C ASP A 74 -14.33 -6.58 4.40
N VAL A 75 -13.85 -5.37 4.16
CA VAL A 75 -13.74 -4.73 2.84
C VAL A 75 -12.35 -4.11 2.71
N PRO A 76 -11.81 -3.94 1.49
CA PRO A 76 -10.55 -3.24 1.33
C PRO A 76 -10.70 -1.79 1.82
N SER A 77 -9.81 -1.41 2.71
CA SER A 77 -9.88 -0.17 3.49
C SER A 77 -8.49 0.45 3.64
N ILE A 78 -8.46 1.72 4.04
CA ILE A 78 -7.27 2.41 4.52
C ILE A 78 -7.62 3.05 5.86
N TYR A 79 -6.86 2.73 6.90
CA TYR A 79 -7.11 3.14 8.29
C TYR A 79 -8.57 2.84 8.73
N GLY A 80 -9.12 1.69 8.33
CA GLY A 80 -10.48 1.28 8.63
C GLY A 80 -11.58 1.99 7.82
N THR A 81 -11.22 2.91 6.91
CA THR A 81 -12.18 3.56 6.01
C THR A 81 -12.25 2.78 4.69
N PRO A 82 -13.42 2.29 4.24
CA PRO A 82 -13.55 1.60 2.96
C PRO A 82 -12.99 2.44 1.81
N LEU A 83 -12.36 1.79 0.82
CA LEU A 83 -11.73 2.50 -0.30
C LEU A 83 -12.68 3.41 -1.08
N ASP A 84 -13.96 3.07 -1.18
CA ASP A 84 -14.97 3.88 -1.88
C ASP A 84 -15.29 5.20 -1.14
N ASP A 85 -15.01 5.24 0.16
CA ASP A 85 -15.23 6.40 1.03
C ASP A 85 -13.91 7.13 1.40
N TYR A 86 -12.76 6.62 0.95
CA TYR A 86 -11.45 7.15 1.31
C TYR A 86 -10.95 8.17 0.28
N GLU A 87 -10.67 9.39 0.75
CA GLU A 87 -10.03 10.43 -0.07
C GLU A 87 -8.50 10.39 0.12
N PRO A 88 -7.71 10.18 -0.95
CA PRO A 88 -6.25 10.05 -0.83
C PRO A 88 -5.62 11.36 -0.35
N THR A 89 -4.76 11.29 0.65
CA THR A 89 -4.10 12.47 1.24
C THR A 89 -2.76 12.82 0.59
N ILE A 90 -2.23 11.93 -0.25
CA ILE A 90 -0.91 12.04 -0.88
C ILE A 90 -1.08 12.45 -2.34
N TYR A 91 -1.00 13.76 -2.58
CA TYR A 91 -1.29 14.37 -3.88
C TYR A 91 -0.04 14.64 -4.75
N TRP A 92 1.16 14.47 -4.20
CA TRP A 92 2.43 14.66 -4.92
C TRP A 92 2.93 13.36 -5.59
N MET A 93 2.05 12.36 -5.69
CA MET A 93 2.26 11.15 -6.47
C MET A 93 2.47 11.51 -7.95
N LYS A 94 3.14 10.63 -8.71
CA LYS A 94 3.20 10.74 -10.17
C LYS A 94 1.77 10.89 -10.72
N ASP A 95 1.56 11.85 -11.62
CA ASP A 95 0.24 12.16 -12.18
C ASP A 95 -0.52 10.91 -12.62
N GLY A 96 -1.71 10.70 -12.03
CA GLY A 96 -2.59 9.57 -12.32
C GLY A 96 -2.14 8.22 -11.78
N ALA A 97 -1.06 8.14 -10.99
CA ALA A 97 -0.69 6.93 -10.28
C ALA A 97 -1.71 6.60 -9.17
N PRO A 98 -2.03 5.32 -8.96
CA PRO A 98 -2.87 4.89 -7.85
C PRO A 98 -2.14 5.04 -6.52
N ASN A 99 -2.85 5.49 -5.48
CA ASN A 99 -2.31 5.56 -4.11
C ASN A 99 -2.31 4.20 -3.40
N ALA A 100 -3.11 3.26 -3.90
CA ALA A 100 -3.22 1.93 -3.33
C ALA A 100 -3.33 0.85 -4.42
N TYR A 101 -2.96 -0.37 -4.07
CA TYR A 101 -3.28 -1.56 -4.84
C TYR A 101 -3.93 -2.60 -3.93
N VAL A 102 -4.96 -3.28 -4.44
CA VAL A 102 -5.61 -4.41 -3.77
C VAL A 102 -5.16 -5.71 -4.44
N HIS A 103 -4.56 -6.60 -3.66
CA HIS A 103 -4.15 -7.94 -4.04
C HIS A 103 -5.17 -8.94 -3.51
N TYR A 104 -6.01 -9.46 -4.42
CA TYR A 104 -7.04 -10.43 -4.10
C TYR A 104 -6.46 -11.84 -3.96
N LYS A 105 -7.13 -12.70 -3.19
CA LYS A 105 -6.72 -14.11 -3.02
C LYS A 105 -6.77 -14.92 -4.31
N ASP A 106 -7.62 -14.53 -5.24
CA ASP A 106 -7.72 -15.13 -6.57
C ASP A 106 -6.59 -14.70 -7.55
N GLY A 107 -5.64 -13.88 -7.11
CA GLY A 107 -4.51 -13.41 -7.91
C GLY A 107 -4.78 -12.13 -8.71
N ARG A 108 -5.98 -11.55 -8.64
CA ARG A 108 -6.22 -10.22 -9.23
C ARG A 108 -5.49 -9.14 -8.46
N VAL A 109 -4.92 -8.17 -9.19
CA VAL A 109 -4.34 -6.95 -8.64
C VAL A 109 -5.09 -5.75 -9.21
N VAL A 110 -5.68 -4.92 -8.35
CA VAL A 110 -6.51 -3.79 -8.76
C VAL A 110 -5.93 -2.48 -8.24
N PRO A 111 -5.65 -1.49 -9.12
CA PRO A 111 -5.24 -0.16 -8.68
C PRO A 111 -6.45 0.60 -8.09
N ALA A 112 -6.25 1.24 -6.93
CA ALA A 112 -7.25 2.05 -6.24
C ALA A 112 -6.75 3.48 -6.01
N LEU A 113 -7.68 4.41 -5.78
CA LEU A 113 -7.38 5.80 -5.40
C LEU A 113 -6.44 6.51 -6.39
N LYS A 114 -6.83 6.54 -7.66
CA LYS A 114 -6.09 7.27 -8.70
C LYS A 114 -6.04 8.75 -8.32
N GLY A 115 -4.85 9.32 -8.21
CA GLY A 115 -4.69 10.75 -7.97
C GLY A 115 -5.44 11.57 -9.03
N PRO A 116 -5.89 12.79 -8.70
CA PRO A 116 -6.56 13.64 -9.68
C PRO A 116 -5.66 13.81 -10.90
N ARG A 117 -6.17 13.51 -12.11
CA ARG A 117 -5.44 13.85 -13.33
C ARG A 117 -5.23 15.36 -13.32
N SER A 118 -3.99 15.80 -13.45
CA SER A 118 -3.69 17.18 -13.79
C SER A 118 -4.36 17.50 -15.13
N VAL A 119 -5.51 18.20 -15.07
CA VAL A 119 -6.15 18.75 -16.26
C VAL A 119 -5.23 19.86 -16.71
N ARG A 120 -4.42 19.61 -17.76
CA ARG A 120 -3.70 20.69 -18.43
C ARG A 120 -4.77 21.67 -18.93
N LYS A 121 -4.96 22.79 -18.23
CA LYS A 121 -5.65 23.94 -18.80
C LYS A 121 -4.76 24.41 -19.92
N GLU A 122 -5.12 24.08 -21.15
CA GLU A 122 -4.60 24.74 -22.34
C GLU A 122 -4.82 26.24 -22.12
N ARG A 123 -3.71 26.94 -21.85
CA ARG A 123 -3.69 28.39 -21.82
C ARG A 123 -3.78 28.83 -23.28
N TRP A 124 -4.91 29.44 -23.62
CA TRP A 124 -5.13 30.20 -24.85
C TRP A 124 -4.14 31.37 -24.94
#